data_AF-A0A8J5MZ71-F1
#
_entry.id   AF-A0A8J5MZ71-F1
#
_cell.length_a   1.000
_cell.length_b   1.000
_cell.length_c   1.000
_cell.angle_alpha   90.00
_cell.angle_beta   90.00
_cell.angle_gamma   90.00
#
_symmetry.space_group_name_H-M   'P 1'
#
loop_
_entity.id
_entity.type
_entity.pdbx_description
1 polymer ?
#
loop_
_entity_poly.entity_id
_entity_poly.type
_entity_poly.pdbx_seq_one_letter_code
_entity_poly.pdbx_strand_id
1 'polypeptide(L)'
;MHVGNNDPQIEYYMNNQRQNVVKEEKDLGVVISNNLMFKSHTAKSIAKANQSLGKVKRTFTYINEVLFKTLYLTYVRLHLEYCVQTLYHGGEIDSIEKVQKRATKIVPSLTNLSYGERLAKLVLTILEERRSRGLYLDDITTHYKSKEQTKKKEDTLSVNEQWTDGIIWTS
;
A
#
# COMPACT_ATOMS: atom_id res chain seq x y z
N MET A 1 -7.54 15.97 -13.54
CA MET A 1 -8.56 15.13 -12.88
C MET A 1 -9.38 16.00 -11.95
N HIS A 2 -10.71 15.84 -11.94
CA HIS A 2 -11.60 16.48 -10.96
C HIS A 2 -11.84 15.53 -9.79
N VAL A 3 -11.84 16.01 -8.56
CA VAL A 3 -11.89 15.18 -7.35
C VAL A 3 -12.90 15.75 -6.35
N GLY A 4 -13.75 14.87 -5.81
CA GLY A 4 -14.75 15.23 -4.81
C GLY A 4 -16.12 15.60 -5.38
N ASN A 5 -17.13 15.64 -4.50
CA ASN A 5 -18.53 15.82 -4.90
C ASN A 5 -18.90 17.27 -5.26
N ASN A 6 -18.12 18.24 -4.77
CA ASN A 6 -18.33 19.68 -5.00
C ASN A 6 -17.20 20.26 -5.87
N ASP A 7 -16.82 19.56 -6.95
CA ASP A 7 -15.78 20.05 -7.86
C ASP A 7 -16.39 21.07 -8.86
N PRO A 8 -15.87 22.31 -8.92
CA PRO A 8 -16.33 23.35 -9.86
C PRO A 8 -16.00 23.09 -11.34
N GLN A 9 -15.37 21.96 -11.68
CA GLN A 9 -15.01 21.55 -13.04
C GLN A 9 -14.13 22.57 -13.78
N ILE A 10 -13.16 23.13 -13.07
CA ILE A 10 -12.24 24.15 -13.61
C ILE A 10 -11.38 23.57 -14.73
N GLU A 11 -11.31 24.28 -15.85
CA GLU A 11 -10.40 23.90 -16.93
C GLU A 11 -8.96 24.28 -16.60
N TYR A 12 -8.06 23.29 -16.65
CA TYR A 12 -6.64 23.50 -16.40
C TYR A 12 -5.87 23.64 -17.72
N TYR A 13 -4.96 24.61 -17.76
CA TYR A 13 -4.05 24.84 -18.88
C TYR A 13 -2.60 24.71 -18.40
N MET A 14 -1.78 23.94 -19.10
CA MET A 14 -0.33 23.92 -18.91
C MET A 14 0.35 24.28 -20.23
N ASN A 15 1.31 25.21 -20.21
CA ASN A 15 1.97 25.72 -21.42
C ASN A 15 0.98 26.15 -22.52
N ASN A 16 -0.08 26.86 -22.13
CA ASN A 16 -1.19 27.28 -23.00
C ASN A 16 -1.96 26.14 -23.69
N GLN A 17 -1.79 24.89 -23.24
CA GLN A 17 -2.55 23.74 -23.72
C GLN A 17 -3.56 23.25 -22.67
N ARG A 18 -4.82 23.13 -23.09
CA ARG A 18 -5.91 22.61 -22.27
C ARG A 18 -5.62 21.15 -21.90
N GLN A 19 -5.70 20.85 -20.61
CA GLN A 19 -5.49 19.51 -20.08
C GLN A 19 -6.77 18.68 -20.17
N ASN A 20 -6.61 17.40 -20.49
CA ASN A 20 -7.74 16.48 -20.56
C ASN A 20 -8.26 16.15 -19.16
N VAL A 21 -9.58 16.19 -19.01
CA VAL A 21 -10.23 15.71 -17.80
C VAL A 21 -10.29 14.19 -17.84
N VAL A 22 -9.59 13.54 -16.91
CA VAL A 22 -9.59 12.09 -16.75
C VAL A 22 -10.28 11.67 -15.45
N LYS A 23 -10.85 10.46 -15.45
CA LYS A 23 -11.48 9.83 -14.28
C LYS A 23 -10.52 9.03 -13.42
N GLU A 24 -9.43 8.56 -14.01
CA GLU A 24 -8.36 7.82 -13.36
C GLU A 24 -7.02 8.41 -13.82
N GLU A 25 -6.09 8.57 -12.89
CA GLU A 25 -4.74 9.08 -13.11
C GLU A 25 -3.79 8.06 -12.51
N LYS A 26 -2.68 7.79 -13.22
CA LYS A 26 -1.66 6.89 -12.72
C LYS A 26 -0.46 7.70 -12.31
N ASP A 27 -0.16 7.70 -11.02
CA ASP A 27 1.00 8.38 -10.46
C ASP A 27 1.89 7.42 -9.68
N LEU A 28 3.19 7.44 -9.97
CA LEU A 28 4.22 6.56 -9.39
C LEU A 28 3.91 5.05 -9.40
N GLY A 29 2.92 4.58 -10.16
CA GLY A 29 2.48 3.18 -10.19
C GLY A 29 1.16 2.92 -9.47
N VAL A 30 0.63 3.92 -8.75
CA VAL A 30 -0.68 3.92 -8.10
C VAL A 30 -1.72 4.47 -9.06
N VAL A 31 -2.92 3.88 -9.07
CA VAL A 31 -4.05 4.42 -9.83
C VAL A 31 -4.98 5.09 -8.85
N ILE A 32 -5.18 6.39 -9.03
CA ILE A 32 -6.10 7.19 -8.23
C ILE A 32 -7.31 7.48 -9.11
N SER A 33 -8.51 7.26 -8.58
CA SER A 33 -9.75 7.62 -9.24
C SER A 33 -10.31 8.92 -8.68
N ASN A 34 -11.16 9.60 -9.46
CA ASN A 34 -11.82 10.84 -9.07
C ASN A 34 -12.68 10.73 -7.78
N ASN A 35 -13.15 9.54 -7.45
CA ASN A 35 -13.90 9.25 -6.22
C ASN A 35 -13.00 8.83 -5.04
N LEU A 36 -11.67 8.89 -5.21
CA LEU A 36 -10.66 8.51 -4.22
C LEU A 36 -10.78 7.04 -3.74
N MET A 37 -11.47 6.19 -4.50
CA MET A 37 -11.62 4.76 -4.20
C MET A 37 -10.57 3.94 -4.93
N PHE A 38 -9.74 3.21 -4.19
CA PHE A 38 -8.67 2.40 -4.77
C PHE A 38 -9.12 1.05 -5.38
N LYS A 39 -10.41 0.89 -5.69
CA LYS A 39 -10.96 -0.35 -6.30
C LYS A 39 -10.29 -0.67 -7.64
N SER A 40 -10.16 0.33 -8.51
CA SER A 40 -9.51 0.17 -9.82
C SER A 40 -8.04 -0.23 -9.68
N HIS A 41 -7.32 0.40 -8.74
CA HIS A 41 -5.94 0.04 -8.45
C HIS A 41 -5.81 -1.40 -7.96
N THR A 42 -6.65 -1.78 -6.99
CA THR A 42 -6.67 -3.13 -6.41
C THR A 42 -6.93 -4.19 -7.48
N ALA A 43 -7.92 -3.97 -8.34
CA ALA A 43 -8.23 -4.86 -9.45
C ALA A 43 -7.03 -5.04 -10.41
N LYS A 44 -6.34 -3.94 -10.76
CA LYS A 44 -5.13 -3.97 -11.59
C LYS A 44 -3.99 -4.73 -10.91
N SER A 45 -3.79 -4.54 -9.60
CA SER A 45 -2.79 -5.25 -8.80
C SER A 45 -3.07 -6.75 -8.70
N ILE A 46 -4.32 -7.14 -8.48
CA ILE A 46 -4.78 -8.54 -8.50
C ILE A 46 -4.57 -9.17 -9.88
N ALA A 47 -4.90 -8.45 -10.96
CA ALA A 47 -4.70 -8.94 -12.31
C ALA A 47 -3.22 -9.20 -12.59
N LYS A 48 -2.34 -8.29 -12.15
CA LYS A 48 -0.88 -8.43 -12.30
C LYS A 48 -0.32 -9.58 -11.48
N ALA A 49 -0.77 -9.75 -10.24
CA ALA A 49 -0.42 -10.87 -9.39
C ALA A 49 -0.84 -12.22 -10.01
N ASN A 50 -2.06 -12.32 -10.55
CA ASN A 50 -2.53 -13.52 -11.25
C ASN A 50 -1.74 -13.79 -12.54
N GLN A 51 -1.37 -12.75 -13.29
CA GLN A 51 -0.51 -12.91 -14.46
C GLN A 51 0.86 -13.48 -14.08
N SER A 52 1.51 -12.93 -13.05
CA SER A 52 2.77 -13.43 -12.51
C SER A 52 2.64 -14.88 -12.02
N LEU A 53 1.55 -15.19 -11.32
CA LEU A 53 1.26 -16.56 -10.88
C LEU A 53 1.11 -17.53 -12.07
N GLY A 54 0.42 -17.10 -13.13
CA GLY A 54 0.26 -17.86 -14.36
C GLY A 54 1.60 -18.11 -15.07
N LYS A 55 2.51 -17.13 -15.06
CA LYS A 55 3.87 -17.29 -15.57
C LYS A 55 4.63 -18.33 -14.76
N VAL A 56 4.65 -18.21 -13.43
CA VAL A 56 5.28 -19.19 -12.53
C VAL A 56 4.78 -20.61 -12.82
N LYS A 57 3.46 -20.78 -12.94
CA LYS A 57 2.85 -22.10 -13.23
C LYS A 57 3.30 -22.69 -14.57
N ARG A 58 3.55 -21.86 -15.59
CA ARG A 58 3.94 -22.31 -16.94
C ARG A 58 5.44 -22.53 -17.09
N THR A 59 6.26 -21.81 -16.32
CA THR A 59 7.72 -21.87 -16.42
C THR A 59 8.29 -23.09 -15.72
N PHE A 60 7.71 -23.52 -14.60
CA PHE A 60 8.24 -24.62 -13.79
C PHE A 60 7.34 -25.86 -13.89
N THR A 61 7.90 -26.99 -14.32
CA THR A 61 7.19 -28.28 -14.41
C THR A 61 6.92 -28.88 -13.04
N TYR A 62 7.84 -28.70 -12.10
CA TYR A 62 7.71 -29.14 -10.71
C TYR A 62 8.06 -28.00 -9.77
N ILE A 63 7.18 -27.74 -8.79
CA ILE A 63 7.35 -26.69 -7.80
C ILE A 63 7.25 -27.32 -6.41
N ASN A 64 8.35 -27.30 -5.66
CA ASN A 64 8.37 -27.70 -4.26
C ASN A 64 8.01 -26.52 -3.33
N GLU A 65 7.83 -26.79 -2.04
CA GLU A 65 7.37 -25.81 -1.05
C GLU A 65 8.33 -24.62 -0.88
N VAL A 66 9.65 -24.88 -0.88
CA VAL A 66 10.68 -23.85 -0.70
C VAL A 66 10.78 -22.93 -1.92
N LEU A 67 10.79 -23.51 -3.12
CA LEU A 67 10.80 -22.77 -4.38
C LEU A 67 9.52 -21.97 -4.54
N PHE A 68 8.37 -22.58 -4.27
CA PHE A 68 7.07 -21.89 -4.31
C PHE A 68 7.08 -20.67 -3.40
N LYS A 69 7.51 -20.83 -2.14
CA LYS A 69 7.57 -19.73 -1.18
C LYS A 69 8.40 -18.58 -1.73
N THR A 70 9.58 -18.88 -2.25
CA THR A 70 10.49 -17.87 -2.81
C THR A 70 9.84 -17.13 -3.98
N LEU A 71 9.26 -17.86 -4.93
CA LEU A 71 8.60 -17.28 -6.10
C LEU A 71 7.35 -16.48 -5.75
N TYR A 72 6.55 -16.98 -4.80
CA TYR A 72 5.35 -16.31 -4.33
C TYR A 72 5.69 -14.98 -3.67
N LEU A 73 6.65 -14.96 -2.74
CA LEU A 73 7.03 -13.74 -2.03
C LEU A 73 7.61 -12.68 -2.99
N THR A 74 8.45 -13.10 -3.94
CA THR A 74 9.17 -12.18 -4.84
C THR A 74 8.31 -11.65 -5.99
N TYR A 75 7.55 -12.51 -6.69
CA TYR A 75 6.86 -12.12 -7.93
C TYR A 75 5.36 -11.86 -7.77
N VAL A 76 4.69 -12.55 -6.84
CA VAL A 76 3.23 -12.50 -6.72
C VAL A 76 2.82 -11.56 -5.60
N ARG A 77 3.36 -11.81 -4.41
CA ARG A 77 3.05 -11.08 -3.19
C ARG A 77 3.47 -9.62 -3.27
N LEU A 78 4.60 -9.32 -3.92
CA LEU A 78 5.03 -7.95 -4.18
C LEU A 78 3.93 -7.10 -4.85
N HIS A 79 3.20 -7.65 -5.82
CA HIS A 79 2.11 -6.90 -6.47
C HIS A 79 0.89 -6.68 -5.57
N LEU A 80 0.68 -7.53 -4.57
CA LEU A 80 -0.44 -7.41 -3.63
C LEU A 80 -0.10 -6.53 -2.42
N GLU A 81 1.19 -6.41 -2.09
CA GLU A 81 1.69 -5.59 -0.99
C GLU A 81 2.20 -4.21 -1.47
N TYR A 82 2.39 -4.02 -2.76
CA TYR A 82 2.66 -2.70 -3.30
C TYR A 82 1.46 -1.77 -3.03
N CYS A 83 1.73 -0.67 -2.33
CA CYS A 83 0.74 0.33 -1.91
C CYS A 83 -0.32 -0.17 -0.92
N VAL A 84 0.08 -0.97 0.08
CA VAL A 84 -0.80 -1.44 1.18
C VAL A 84 -1.67 -0.31 1.74
N GLN A 85 -1.10 0.89 1.96
CA GLN A 85 -1.79 2.08 2.49
C GLN A 85 -3.02 2.50 1.66
N THR A 86 -3.00 2.28 0.35
CA THR A 86 -4.13 2.59 -0.54
C THR A 86 -5.21 1.51 -0.54
N LEU A 87 -4.88 0.29 -0.13
CA LEU A 87 -5.79 -0.86 -0.10
C LEU A 87 -6.62 -0.94 1.20
N TYR A 88 -6.42 -0.01 2.15
CA TYR A 88 -7.11 -0.01 3.46
C TYR A 88 -8.57 0.43 3.40
N HIS A 89 -8.98 1.18 2.37
CA HIS A 89 -10.31 1.81 2.33
C HIS A 89 -11.36 0.98 1.57
N GLY A 90 -11.10 -0.31 1.29
CA GLY A 90 -11.95 -1.13 0.44
C GLY A 90 -12.19 -2.55 0.93
N GLY A 91 -13.41 -3.04 0.73
CA GLY A 91 -13.83 -4.43 0.96
C GLY A 91 -13.24 -5.46 -0.01
N GLU A 92 -12.09 -5.17 -0.64
CA GLU A 92 -11.44 -6.08 -1.60
C GLU A 92 -10.46 -7.06 -0.96
N ILE A 93 -10.48 -7.14 0.38
CA ILE A 93 -9.72 -8.07 1.22
C ILE A 93 -9.85 -9.50 0.71
N ASP A 94 -11.08 -9.95 0.49
CA ASP A 94 -11.38 -11.30 0.05
C ASP A 94 -10.83 -11.59 -1.34
N SER A 95 -10.84 -10.60 -2.22
CA SER A 95 -10.33 -10.72 -3.58
C SER A 95 -8.81 -10.89 -3.61
N ILE A 96 -8.09 -10.18 -2.73
CA ILE A 96 -6.64 -10.33 -2.56
C ILE A 96 -6.32 -11.70 -1.94
N GLU A 97 -7.03 -12.09 -0.88
CA GLU A 97 -6.80 -13.37 -0.20
C GLU A 97 -7.11 -14.58 -1.11
N LYS A 98 -8.07 -14.44 -2.04
CA LYS A 98 -8.34 -15.44 -3.08
C LYS A 98 -7.12 -15.71 -3.96
N VAL A 99 -6.26 -14.71 -4.22
CA VAL A 99 -5.02 -14.91 -4.98
C VAL A 99 -4.06 -15.82 -4.21
N GLN A 100 -3.85 -15.57 -2.93
CA GLN A 100 -3.01 -16.42 -2.07
C GLN A 100 -3.56 -17.84 -1.99
N LYS A 101 -4.87 -18.00 -1.76
CA LYS A 101 -5.56 -19.30 -1.73
C LYS A 101 -5.37 -20.10 -3.01
N ARG A 102 -5.37 -19.45 -4.18
CA ARG A 102 -5.12 -20.07 -5.49
C ARG A 102 -3.65 -20.40 -5.68
N ALA A 103 -2.76 -19.48 -5.30
CA ALA A 103 -1.33 -19.66 -5.45
C ALA A 103 -0.83 -20.89 -4.68
N THR A 104 -1.25 -21.06 -3.43
CA THR A 104 -0.81 -22.19 -2.59
C THR A 104 -1.34 -23.55 -3.08
N LYS A 105 -2.29 -23.61 -4.03
CA LYS A 105 -2.70 -24.87 -4.68
C LYS A 105 -1.78 -25.31 -5.82
N ILE A 106 -0.85 -24.46 -6.25
CA ILE A 106 0.07 -24.81 -7.36
C ILE A 106 1.07 -25.87 -6.92
N VAL A 107 1.42 -25.90 -5.63
CA VAL A 107 2.32 -26.91 -5.08
C VAL A 107 1.56 -28.24 -4.99
N PRO A 108 1.96 -29.28 -5.74
CA PRO A 108 1.22 -30.54 -5.80
C PRO A 108 1.04 -31.20 -4.42
N SER A 109 2.06 -31.14 -3.55
CA SER A 109 2.05 -31.71 -2.19
C SER A 109 1.02 -31.06 -1.25
N LEU A 110 0.52 -29.88 -1.61
CA LEU A 110 -0.36 -29.07 -0.77
C LEU A 110 -1.80 -29.06 -1.27
N THR A 111 -2.09 -29.60 -2.45
CA THR A 111 -3.37 -29.44 -3.16
C THR A 111 -4.60 -29.85 -2.34
N ASN A 112 -4.50 -30.93 -1.58
CA ASN A 112 -5.60 -31.53 -0.81
C ASN A 112 -5.71 -31.01 0.62
N LEU A 113 -4.77 -30.17 1.06
CA LEU A 113 -4.76 -29.62 2.42
C LEU A 113 -5.73 -28.43 2.54
N SER A 114 -6.27 -28.25 3.75
CA SER A 114 -7.04 -27.06 4.08
C SER A 114 -6.21 -25.79 3.92
N TYR A 115 -6.85 -24.63 3.82
CA TYR A 115 -6.10 -23.38 3.63
C TYR A 115 -5.14 -23.08 4.79
N GLY A 116 -5.56 -23.30 6.04
CA GLY A 116 -4.72 -23.10 7.22
C GLY A 116 -3.49 -24.02 7.23
N GLU A 117 -3.66 -25.30 6.92
CA GLU A 117 -2.56 -26.27 6.87
C GLU A 117 -1.54 -25.92 5.77
N ARG A 118 -2.01 -25.45 4.61
CA ARG A 118 -1.12 -24.98 3.53
C ARG A 118 -0.27 -23.79 3.98
N LEU A 119 -0.87 -22.86 4.72
CA LEU A 119 -0.15 -21.70 5.26
C LEU A 119 0.88 -22.11 6.31
N ALA A 120 0.52 -23.03 7.20
CA ALA A 120 1.43 -23.56 8.22
C ALA A 120 2.67 -24.21 7.59
N LYS A 121 2.48 -25.10 6.59
CA LYS A 121 3.59 -25.75 5.88
C LYS A 121 4.49 -24.76 5.13
N LEU A 122 3.91 -23.77 4.46
CA LEU A 122 4.67 -22.75 3.73
C LEU A 122 5.23 -21.64 4.64
N VAL A 123 4.87 -21.64 5.92
CA VAL A 123 5.16 -20.57 6.90
C VAL A 123 4.78 -19.21 6.30
N LEU A 124 3.52 -19.10 5.85
CA LEU A 124 2.92 -17.90 5.30
C LEU A 124 1.83 -17.39 6.24
N THR A 125 1.77 -16.08 6.43
CA THR A 125 0.74 -15.40 7.22
C THR A 125 -0.49 -15.09 6.35
N ILE A 126 -1.67 -14.99 6.97
CA ILE A 126 -2.87 -14.50 6.29
C ILE A 126 -2.75 -13.02 5.95
N LEU A 127 -3.58 -12.51 5.04
CA LEU A 127 -3.58 -11.08 4.68
C LEU A 127 -3.88 -10.15 5.86
N GLU A 128 -4.80 -10.54 6.74
CA GLU A 128 -5.19 -9.73 7.90
C GLU A 128 -4.02 -9.50 8.86
N GLU A 129 -3.31 -10.55 9.28
CA GLU A 129 -2.12 -10.44 10.15
C GLU A 129 -1.05 -9.52 9.57
N ARG A 130 -0.82 -9.60 8.26
CA ARG A 130 0.15 -8.74 7.56
C ARG A 130 -0.25 -7.28 7.61
N ARG A 131 -1.55 -7.00 7.53
CA ARG A 131 -2.10 -5.65 7.60
C ARG A 131 -2.05 -5.09 9.00
N SER A 132 -2.36 -5.89 10.02
CA SER A 132 -2.25 -5.48 11.42
C SER A 132 -0.81 -5.08 11.76
N ARG A 133 0.18 -5.81 11.23
CA ARG A 133 1.61 -5.43 11.35
C ARG A 133 1.92 -4.09 10.69
N GLY A 134 1.40 -3.84 9.48
CA GLY A 134 1.58 -2.57 8.78
C GLY A 134 0.97 -1.38 9.54
N LEU A 135 -0.26 -1.52 10.03
CA LEU A 135 -0.93 -0.48 10.82
C LEU A 135 -0.18 -0.14 12.11
N TYR A 136 0.31 -1.16 12.81
CA TYR A 136 1.08 -0.95 14.03
C TYR A 136 2.37 -0.17 13.79
N LEU A 137 3.06 -0.44 12.68
CA LEU A 137 4.27 0.31 12.31
C LEU A 137 3.93 1.77 11.92
N ASP A 138 2.83 1.99 11.22
CA ASP A 138 2.36 3.33 10.85
C ASP A 138 1.98 4.15 12.11
N ASP A 139 1.35 3.53 13.11
CA ASP A 139 1.00 4.17 14.38
C ASP A 139 2.25 4.56 15.19
N ILE A 140 3.20 3.62 15.33
CA ILE A 140 4.47 3.89 16.01
C ILE A 140 5.21 5.05 15.36
N THR A 141 5.38 5.01 14.03
CA THR A 141 6.12 6.05 13.31
C THR A 141 5.45 7.41 13.42
N THR A 142 4.11 7.46 13.44
CA THR A 142 3.35 8.68 13.65
C THR A 142 3.60 9.25 15.05
N HIS A 143 3.56 8.41 16.08
CA HIS A 143 3.84 8.81 17.46
C HIS A 143 5.28 9.29 17.67
N TYR A 144 6.28 8.71 17.01
CA TYR A 144 7.65 9.23 17.07
C TYR A 144 7.80 10.57 16.36
N LYS A 145 7.19 10.74 15.17
CA LYS A 145 7.23 12.01 14.43
C LYS A 145 6.56 13.15 15.19
N SER A 146 5.46 12.89 15.89
CA SER A 146 4.79 13.92 16.70
C SER A 146 5.67 14.37 17.87
N LYS A 147 6.37 13.44 18.54
CA LYS A 147 7.35 13.77 19.59
C LYS A 147 8.56 14.57 19.10
N GLU A 148 9.04 14.31 17.89
CA GLU A 148 10.12 15.12 17.30
C GLU A 148 9.67 16.55 16.97
N GLN A 149 8.42 16.73 16.55
CA GLN A 149 7.85 18.05 16.28
C GLN A 149 7.60 18.85 17.56
N THR A 150 7.14 18.21 18.64
CA THR A 150 6.99 18.89 19.94
C THR A 150 8.34 19.33 20.48
N LYS A 151 9.36 18.46 20.40
CA LYS A 151 10.71 18.80 20.85
C LYS A 151 11.33 19.95 20.05
N LYS A 152 11.21 19.93 18.72
CA LYS A 152 11.66 21.05 17.87
C LYS A 152 10.91 22.35 18.19
N LYS A 153 9.62 22.28 18.54
CA LYS A 153 8.83 23.45 18.92
C LYS A 153 9.28 24.02 20.26
N GLU A 154 9.56 23.17 21.25
CA GLU A 154 10.12 23.54 22.56
C GLU A 154 11.53 24.15 22.42
N ASP A 155 12.39 23.56 21.58
CA ASP A 155 13.72 24.09 21.27
C ASP A 155 13.63 25.46 20.57
N THR A 156 12.65 25.69 19.69
CA THR A 156 12.44 27.03 19.08
C THR A 156 11.84 28.05 20.03
N LEU A 157 11.00 27.62 20.98
CA LEU A 157 10.38 28.50 21.98
C LEU A 157 11.42 28.94 23.02
N SER A 158 12.27 28.03 23.49
CA SER A 158 13.35 28.34 24.44
C SER A 158 14.42 29.27 23.85
N VAL A 159 14.74 29.13 22.56
CA VAL A 159 15.62 30.09 21.87
C VAL A 159 14.96 31.47 21.78
N ASN A 160 13.66 31.57 21.47
CA ASN A 160 12.98 32.86 21.37
C ASN A 160 12.85 33.59 22.72
N GLU A 161 12.60 32.87 23.82
CA GLU A 161 12.53 33.45 25.16
C GLU A 161 13.88 34.06 25.60
N GLN A 162 15.01 33.45 25.22
CA GLN A 162 16.35 33.98 25.46
C GLN A 162 16.64 35.32 24.73
N TRP A 163 15.96 35.59 23.60
CA TRP A 163 16.09 36.87 22.89
C TRP A 163 15.18 37.97 23.45
N THR A 164 14.05 37.61 24.08
CA THR A 164 13.10 38.60 24.63
C THR A 164 13.50 39.16 25.99
N ASP A 165 14.24 38.39 26.80
CA ASP A 165 14.72 38.82 28.13
C ASP A 165 15.86 39.86 28.08
N GLY A 166 16.43 40.11 26.89
CA GLY A 166 17.48 41.11 26.66
C GLY A 166 16.99 42.47 26.15
N ILE A 167 15.70 42.62 25.83
CA ILE A 167 15.14 43.89 25.31
C ILE A 167 14.46 44.65 26.45
N ILE A 168 15.28 45.23 27.32
CA ILE A 168 14.84 46.24 28.28
C ILE A 168 14.62 47.53 27.47
N TRP A 169 13.36 47.92 27.27
CA TRP A 169 13.02 49.21 26.67
C TRP A 169 13.55 50.34 27.57
N THR A 170 14.68 50.93 27.19
CA THR A 170 15.07 52.25 27.68
C THR A 170 14.31 53.30 26.86
N SER A 171 13.85 54.32 27.60
CA SER A 171 12.74 55.23 27.32
C SER A 171 12.88 56.11 26.07
#